data_AF-A0A6G2B639-F1
#
_entry.id   AF-A0A6G2B639-F1
#
_cell.length_a   1.000
_cell.length_b   1.000
_cell.length_c   1.000
_cell.angle_alpha   90.00
_cell.angle_beta   90.00
_cell.angle_gamma   90.00
#
_symmetry.space_group_name_H-M   'P 1'
#
loop_
_entity.id
_entity.type
_entity.pdbx_description
1 polymer ?
#
loop_
_entity_poly.entity_id
_entity_poly.type
_entity_poly.pdbx_seq_one_letter_code
_entity_poly.pdbx_strand_id
1 'polypeptide(L)'
;MNTSQPDRAAYFALRNRLLGPLRDRFLTSDQLREAGRLMCGRPEGLSLYGIPAPEMEARGLRILGRTAVECTKDPHPVAVADAVAEIEAAAPGTDGEAMVVDLFCGSGNFGHHLGRRLGRPAYASELDPIVHEAGRHNLDRVGSAVDLRLADYRDLLDALPARSERDVYVVEPSWGPAFTPDGLDLTRTSPPVPEILGNIQRSRGRVPCLVVIETSARVVHGSLASSFEDAVHLRTLAPEPFPPHRAGSRFHLYRLGECRDRAARAVTGRGERRPATPRRSVASVARPR
;
A
#
# COMPACT_ATOMS: atom_id res chain seq x y z
N MET A 1 -17.57 3.20 -24.62
CA MET A 1 -16.91 4.35 -25.26
C MET A 1 -15.51 3.91 -25.68
N ASN A 2 -15.25 3.86 -26.98
CA ASN A 2 -13.90 3.63 -27.53
C ASN A 2 -13.04 4.83 -27.12
N THR A 3 -12.06 4.64 -26.24
CA THR A 3 -10.96 5.60 -26.14
C THR A 3 -10.31 5.68 -27.50
N SER A 4 -10.23 6.89 -28.05
CA SER A 4 -9.80 7.06 -29.43
C SER A 4 -8.35 6.59 -29.58
N GLN A 5 -8.03 5.89 -30.67
CA GLN A 5 -6.67 5.45 -30.98
C GLN A 5 -5.58 6.55 -30.87
N PRO A 6 -5.87 7.84 -31.16
CA PRO A 6 -4.97 8.98 -30.90
C PRO A 6 -4.54 9.14 -29.44
N ASP A 7 -5.43 8.96 -28.47
CA ASP A 7 -5.13 9.17 -27.04
C ASP A 7 -4.09 8.16 -26.54
N ARG A 8 -4.18 6.93 -27.06
CA ARG A 8 -3.24 5.85 -26.73
C ARG A 8 -1.83 6.12 -27.27
N ALA A 9 -1.71 6.60 -28.51
CA ALA A 9 -0.41 6.93 -29.08
C ALA A 9 0.28 8.08 -28.31
N ALA A 10 -0.49 9.11 -27.94
CA ALA A 10 0.00 10.26 -27.18
C ALA A 10 0.51 9.85 -25.79
N TYR A 11 -0.22 9.00 -25.06
CA TYR A 11 0.25 8.46 -23.79
C TYR A 11 1.56 7.68 -23.91
N PHE A 12 1.67 6.76 -24.88
CA PHE A 12 2.91 5.98 -25.03
C PHE A 12 4.08 6.86 -25.43
N ALA A 13 3.85 7.88 -26.26
CA ALA A 13 4.87 8.88 -26.57
C ALA A 13 5.32 9.64 -25.31
N LEU A 14 4.37 10.11 -24.48
CA LEU A 14 4.69 10.75 -23.20
C LEU A 14 5.47 9.79 -22.29
N ARG A 15 4.97 8.57 -22.06
CA ARG A 15 5.60 7.56 -21.21
C ARG A 15 7.03 7.29 -21.65
N ASN A 16 7.27 7.13 -22.96
CA ASN A 16 8.61 6.90 -23.49
C ASN A 16 9.55 8.09 -23.28
N ARG A 17 9.05 9.34 -23.39
CA ARG A 17 9.83 10.54 -23.02
C ARG A 17 10.16 10.55 -21.53
N LEU A 18 9.16 10.29 -20.68
CA LEU A 18 9.27 10.29 -19.22
C LEU A 18 10.15 9.17 -18.66
N LEU A 19 10.25 8.02 -19.33
CA LEU A 19 11.14 6.92 -18.94
C LEU A 19 12.47 6.90 -19.70
N GLY A 20 12.63 7.76 -20.71
CA GLY A 20 13.84 7.91 -21.52
C GLY A 20 14.51 9.26 -21.26
N PRO A 21 14.52 10.21 -22.20
CA PRO A 21 15.24 11.49 -22.06
C PRO A 21 14.91 12.34 -20.82
N LEU A 22 13.71 12.18 -20.24
CA LEU A 22 13.26 12.92 -19.06
C LEU A 22 13.29 12.07 -17.77
N ARG A 23 13.79 10.83 -17.82
CA ARG A 23 13.75 9.85 -16.72
C ARG A 23 14.10 10.45 -15.36
N ASP A 24 15.28 11.04 -15.29
CA ASP A 24 15.84 11.58 -14.05
C ASP A 24 15.86 13.13 -14.05
N ARG A 25 14.99 13.75 -14.86
CA ARG A 25 14.79 15.21 -14.87
C ARG A 25 13.55 15.58 -14.08
N PHE A 26 13.61 16.68 -13.34
CA PHE A 26 12.43 17.26 -12.73
C PHE A 26 11.50 17.82 -13.80
N LEU A 27 10.23 17.48 -13.70
CA LEU A 27 9.21 17.95 -14.60
C LEU A 27 8.81 19.39 -14.28
N THR A 28 8.62 20.21 -15.31
CA THR A 28 8.05 21.56 -15.18
C THR A 28 6.54 21.48 -14.92
N SER A 29 5.92 22.59 -14.49
CA SER A 29 4.47 22.66 -14.31
C SER A 29 3.68 22.24 -15.57
N ASP A 30 4.13 22.62 -16.77
CA ASP A 30 3.47 22.24 -18.01
C ASP A 30 3.59 20.74 -18.31
N GLN A 31 4.75 20.15 -18.04
CA GLN A 31 4.95 18.70 -18.19
C GLN A 31 4.12 17.90 -17.18
N LEU A 32 3.96 18.40 -15.95
CA LEU A 32 3.09 17.80 -14.94
C LEU A 32 1.61 17.87 -15.34
N ARG A 33 1.15 19.00 -15.86
CA ARG A 33 -0.22 19.14 -16.40
C ARG A 33 -0.45 18.22 -17.59
N GLU A 34 0.52 18.13 -18.50
CA GLU A 34 0.48 17.21 -19.64
C GLU A 34 0.37 15.76 -19.15
N ALA A 35 1.18 15.38 -18.16
CA ALA A 35 1.16 14.04 -17.57
C ALA A 35 -0.18 13.73 -16.91
N GLY A 36 -0.73 14.63 -16.10
CA GLY A 36 -2.07 14.46 -15.52
C GLY A 36 -3.14 14.25 -16.58
N ARG A 37 -3.17 15.08 -17.62
CA ARG A 37 -4.14 14.95 -18.71
C ARG A 37 -4.01 13.63 -19.47
N LEU A 38 -2.80 13.25 -19.87
CA LEU A 38 -2.58 12.07 -20.71
C LEU A 38 -2.62 10.74 -19.93
N MET A 39 -2.25 10.75 -18.65
CA MET A 39 -2.22 9.55 -17.82
C MET A 39 -3.46 9.37 -16.97
N CYS A 40 -4.06 10.48 -16.51
CA CYS A 40 -5.17 10.51 -15.56
C CYS A 40 -6.46 11.13 -16.11
N GLY A 41 -6.46 11.54 -17.39
CA GLY A 41 -7.62 12.08 -18.10
C GLY A 41 -7.89 13.57 -17.81
N ARG A 42 -7.25 14.13 -16.78
CA ARG A 42 -7.32 15.54 -16.40
C ARG A 42 -6.05 15.97 -15.67
N PRO A 43 -5.60 17.24 -15.80
CA PRO A 43 -4.38 17.72 -15.15
C PRO A 43 -4.31 17.39 -13.65
N GLU A 44 -5.41 17.57 -12.93
CA GLU A 44 -5.49 17.37 -11.48
C GLU A 44 -5.47 15.89 -11.06
N GLY A 45 -5.65 14.97 -12.01
CA GLY A 45 -5.70 13.54 -11.73
C GLY A 45 -4.34 12.94 -11.40
N LEU A 46 -3.24 13.60 -11.79
CA LEU A 46 -1.93 13.31 -11.24
C LEU A 46 -1.80 14.12 -9.95
N SER A 47 -2.06 13.48 -8.81
CA SER A 47 -1.89 14.09 -7.49
C SER A 47 -1.01 13.22 -6.60
N LEU A 48 -0.17 13.88 -5.81
CA LEU A 48 0.72 13.28 -4.82
C LEU A 48 0.65 14.11 -3.54
N TYR A 49 0.60 13.43 -2.40
CA TYR A 49 0.51 14.00 -1.06
C TYR A 49 -0.69 14.95 -0.89
N GLY A 50 -1.76 14.74 -1.66
CA GLY A 50 -2.94 15.62 -1.67
C GLY A 50 -2.75 16.90 -2.50
N ILE A 51 -1.67 17.02 -3.27
CA ILE A 51 -1.36 18.19 -4.09
C ILE A 51 -1.51 17.80 -5.58
N PRO A 52 -2.40 18.45 -6.35
CA PRO A 52 -2.58 18.13 -7.76
C PRO A 52 -1.45 18.71 -8.62
N ALA A 53 -1.14 18.06 -9.75
CA ALA A 53 -0.06 18.41 -10.66
C ALA A 53 0.04 19.91 -11.04
N PRO A 54 -1.07 20.63 -11.32
CA PRO A 54 -1.01 22.06 -11.60
C PRO A 54 -0.37 22.92 -10.49
N GLU A 55 -0.35 22.43 -9.24
CA GLU A 55 0.14 23.16 -8.06
C GLU A 55 1.52 22.68 -7.58
N MET A 56 1.97 21.49 -7.98
CA MET A 56 3.14 20.82 -7.39
C MET A 56 4.42 21.68 -7.44
N GLU A 57 4.77 22.23 -8.60
CA GLU A 57 5.97 23.07 -8.75
C GLU A 57 5.87 24.36 -7.91
N ALA A 58 4.71 25.01 -7.90
CA ALA A 58 4.48 26.22 -7.11
C ALA A 58 4.56 25.95 -5.60
N ARG A 59 4.22 24.74 -5.17
CA ARG A 59 4.43 24.28 -3.78
C ARG A 59 5.85 23.78 -3.53
N GLY A 60 6.72 23.81 -4.53
CA GLY A 60 8.13 23.43 -4.41
C GLY A 60 8.38 21.91 -4.44
N LEU A 61 7.42 21.13 -4.93
CA LEU A 61 7.62 19.69 -5.14
C LEU A 61 8.48 19.44 -6.38
N ARG A 62 9.29 18.40 -6.30
CA ARG A 62 10.25 17.97 -7.31
C ARG A 62 9.89 16.56 -7.78
N ILE A 63 9.25 16.45 -8.94
CA ILE A 63 8.79 15.17 -9.48
C ILE A 63 9.66 14.79 -10.68
N LEU A 64 10.32 13.63 -10.59
CA LEU A 64 11.10 13.08 -11.70
C LEU A 64 10.17 12.52 -12.78
N GLY A 65 10.63 12.51 -14.04
CA GLY A 65 9.87 11.91 -15.15
C GLY A 65 9.45 10.47 -14.88
N ARG A 66 10.37 9.64 -14.37
CA ARG A 66 10.04 8.26 -13.97
C ARG A 66 9.03 8.19 -12.84
N THR A 67 9.14 9.07 -11.83
CA THR A 67 8.24 9.11 -10.69
C THR A 67 6.82 9.40 -11.13
N ALA A 68 6.60 10.35 -12.04
CA ALA A 68 5.25 10.64 -12.56
C ALA A 68 4.58 9.40 -13.17
N VAL A 69 5.37 8.55 -13.86
CA VAL A 69 4.91 7.30 -14.46
C VAL A 69 4.65 6.23 -13.39
N GLU A 70 5.66 5.97 -12.55
CA GLU A 70 5.77 4.79 -11.69
C GLU A 70 5.04 4.94 -10.35
N CYS A 71 4.79 6.17 -9.87
CA CYS A 71 4.21 6.38 -8.55
C CYS A 71 2.75 5.94 -8.42
N THR A 72 2.36 5.49 -7.24
CA THR A 72 0.96 5.31 -6.85
C THR A 72 0.33 6.67 -6.56
N LYS A 73 -0.67 7.09 -7.37
CA LYS A 73 -1.33 8.41 -7.29
C LYS A 73 -2.40 8.43 -6.19
N ASP A 74 -2.64 9.58 -5.55
CA ASP A 74 -3.41 9.69 -4.29
C ASP A 74 -4.73 8.92 -4.19
N PRO A 75 -5.61 8.84 -5.22
CA PRO A 75 -6.85 8.09 -5.11
C PRO A 75 -6.66 6.63 -4.67
N HIS A 76 -5.54 6.02 -5.06
CA HIS A 76 -5.24 4.61 -4.75
C HIS A 76 -4.81 4.41 -3.28
N PRO A 77 -3.72 5.02 -2.77
CA PRO A 77 -3.31 4.82 -1.39
C PRO A 77 -4.32 5.38 -0.39
N VAL A 78 -5.12 6.40 -0.74
CA VAL A 78 -6.24 6.85 0.10
C VAL A 78 -7.29 5.74 0.25
N ALA A 79 -7.74 5.14 -0.86
CA ALA A 79 -8.71 4.05 -0.82
C ALA A 79 -8.17 2.82 -0.05
N VAL A 80 -6.88 2.53 -0.20
CA VAL A 80 -6.21 1.47 0.58
C VAL A 80 -6.19 1.82 2.06
N ALA A 81 -5.80 3.05 2.43
CA ALA A 81 -5.72 3.48 3.81
C ALA A 81 -7.09 3.39 4.53
N ASP A 82 -8.16 3.77 3.83
CA ASP A 82 -9.53 3.61 4.34
C ASP A 82 -9.90 2.14 4.55
N ALA A 83 -9.58 1.27 3.59
CA ALA A 83 -9.82 -0.16 3.74
C ALA A 83 -9.04 -0.79 4.89
N VAL A 84 -7.79 -0.37 5.10
CA VAL A 84 -6.97 -0.82 6.25
C VAL A 84 -7.62 -0.37 7.55
N ALA A 85 -8.03 0.89 7.65
CA ALA A 85 -8.69 1.43 8.84
C ALA A 85 -10.00 0.68 9.17
N GLU A 86 -10.80 0.33 8.16
CA GLU A 86 -12.02 -0.48 8.34
C GLU A 86 -11.71 -1.90 8.84
N ILE A 87 -10.71 -2.57 8.25
CA ILE A 87 -10.31 -3.92 8.66
C ILE A 87 -9.88 -3.93 10.13
N GLU A 88 -9.13 -2.93 10.57
CA GLU A 88 -8.69 -2.82 11.96
C GLU A 88 -9.81 -2.46 12.92
N ALA A 89 -10.75 -1.59 12.52
CA ALA A 89 -11.91 -1.24 13.35
C ALA A 89 -12.79 -2.46 13.66
N ALA A 90 -12.76 -3.49 12.80
CA ALA A 90 -13.48 -4.75 13.00
C ALA A 90 -12.71 -5.78 13.86
N ALA A 91 -11.42 -5.58 14.10
CA ALA A 91 -10.58 -6.50 14.87
C ALA A 91 -10.67 -6.20 16.39
N PRO A 92 -10.54 -7.21 17.27
CA PRO A 92 -10.42 -6.99 18.71
C PRO A 92 -9.25 -6.05 19.02
N GLY A 93 -9.44 -5.13 19.97
CA GLY A 93 -8.41 -4.20 20.39
C GLY A 93 -7.14 -4.94 20.81
N THR A 94 -6.08 -4.75 20.04
CA THR A 94 -4.73 -5.20 20.37
C THR A 94 -3.97 -3.99 20.87
N ASP A 95 -3.38 -4.13 22.05
CA ASP A 95 -2.48 -3.13 22.63
C ASP A 95 -1.13 -3.17 21.90
N GLY A 96 -0.53 -2.01 21.71
CA GLY A 96 0.82 -1.88 21.13
C GLY A 96 0.92 -0.76 20.10
N GLU A 97 2.06 -0.09 20.09
CA GLU A 97 2.40 0.86 19.03
C GLU A 97 2.55 0.11 17.72
N ALA A 98 1.87 0.59 16.68
CA ALA A 98 1.85 -0.02 15.36
C ALA A 98 2.41 0.96 14.33
N MET A 99 2.97 0.41 13.26
CA MET A 99 3.63 1.18 12.22
C MET A 99 3.12 0.86 10.82
N VAL A 100 3.41 1.75 9.89
CA VAL A 100 3.34 1.51 8.45
C VAL A 100 4.77 1.33 7.95
N VAL A 101 5.00 0.34 7.10
CA VAL A 101 6.32 0.04 6.54
C VAL A 101 6.19 -0.05 5.02
N ASP A 102 6.82 0.89 4.30
CA ASP A 102 6.82 0.96 2.84
C ASP A 102 8.16 0.50 2.28
N LEU A 103 8.21 -0.74 1.82
CA LEU A 103 9.47 -1.42 1.49
C LEU A 103 10.10 -0.93 0.17
N PHE A 104 9.32 -0.31 -0.71
CA PHE A 104 9.74 0.10 -2.05
C PHE A 104 9.13 1.46 -2.39
N CYS A 105 9.46 2.47 -1.59
CA CYS A 105 8.55 3.61 -1.46
C CYS A 105 8.48 4.52 -2.70
N GLY A 106 9.51 4.57 -3.54
CA GLY A 106 9.56 5.50 -4.67
C GLY A 106 9.39 6.94 -4.20
N SER A 107 8.25 7.55 -4.50
CA SER A 107 7.92 8.89 -4.01
C SER A 107 7.58 8.93 -2.51
N GLY A 108 7.27 7.81 -1.86
CA GLY A 108 6.79 7.78 -0.48
C GLY A 108 5.32 8.23 -0.34
N ASN A 109 4.60 8.39 -1.45
CA ASN A 109 3.20 8.80 -1.42
C ASN A 109 2.30 7.77 -0.70
N PHE A 110 2.59 6.48 -0.88
CA PHE A 110 1.82 5.40 -0.27
C PHE A 110 1.96 5.42 1.26
N GLY A 111 3.20 5.36 1.77
CA GLY A 111 3.49 5.50 3.19
C GLY A 111 2.93 6.78 3.82
N HIS A 112 2.98 7.91 3.10
CA HIS A 112 2.43 9.19 3.57
C HIS A 112 0.92 9.10 3.88
N HIS A 113 0.12 8.63 2.92
CA HIS A 113 -1.34 8.56 3.11
C HIS A 113 -1.73 7.53 4.16
N LEU A 114 -1.10 6.36 4.17
CA LEU A 114 -1.40 5.33 5.17
C LEU A 114 -1.02 5.78 6.58
N GLY A 115 0.20 6.29 6.76
CA GLY A 115 0.67 6.77 8.07
C GLY A 115 -0.23 7.88 8.62
N ARG A 116 -0.57 8.86 7.77
CA ARG A 116 -1.49 9.95 8.13
C ARG A 116 -2.89 9.43 8.49
N ARG A 117 -3.47 8.54 7.69
CA ARG A 117 -4.83 8.04 7.89
C ARG A 117 -4.97 7.16 9.13
N LEU A 118 -3.93 6.41 9.47
CA LEU A 118 -3.90 5.51 10.63
C LEU A 118 -3.36 6.20 11.89
N GLY A 119 -2.80 7.41 11.77
CA GLY A 119 -2.19 8.13 12.88
C GLY A 119 -0.93 7.43 13.41
N ARG A 120 -0.09 6.90 12.50
CA ARG A 120 1.07 6.06 12.83
C ARG A 120 2.35 6.57 12.20
N PRO A 121 3.52 6.26 12.82
CA PRO A 121 4.79 6.43 12.13
C PRO A 121 4.82 5.54 10.89
N ALA A 122 5.37 6.09 9.81
CA ALA A 122 5.62 5.37 8.58
C ALA A 122 7.13 5.30 8.35
N TYR A 123 7.65 4.10 8.12
CA TYR A 123 9.05 3.87 7.79
C TYR A 123 9.16 3.40 6.35
N ALA A 124 10.11 3.94 5.60
CA ALA A 124 10.20 3.71 4.16
C ALA A 124 11.65 3.50 3.71
N SER A 125 11.83 2.66 2.68
CA SER A 125 13.12 2.45 2.01
C SER A 125 13.03 2.76 0.53
N GLU A 126 14.04 3.46 0.02
CA GLU A 126 14.32 3.66 -1.40
C GLU A 126 15.79 3.37 -1.65
N LEU A 127 16.09 2.60 -2.71
CA LEU A 127 17.46 2.18 -3.05
C LEU A 127 18.13 3.13 -4.05
N ASP A 128 17.35 3.81 -4.89
CA ASP A 128 17.85 4.73 -5.89
C ASP A 128 18.14 6.10 -5.26
N PRO A 129 19.40 6.58 -5.23
CA PRO A 129 19.74 7.84 -4.57
C PRO A 129 19.01 9.07 -5.12
N ILE A 130 18.72 9.08 -6.42
CA ILE A 130 18.07 10.22 -7.09
C ILE A 130 16.58 10.25 -6.70
N VAL A 131 15.92 9.09 -6.72
CA VAL A 131 14.52 8.96 -6.29
C VAL A 131 14.40 9.26 -4.80
N HIS A 132 15.32 8.73 -3.98
CA HIS A 132 15.37 8.99 -2.54
C HIS A 132 15.51 10.48 -2.24
N GLU A 133 16.45 11.19 -2.89
CA GLU A 133 16.64 12.62 -2.65
C GLU A 133 15.38 13.43 -3.00
N ALA A 134 14.76 13.13 -4.16
CA ALA A 134 13.51 13.78 -4.57
C ALA A 134 12.35 13.46 -3.61
N GLY A 135 12.21 12.19 -3.22
CA GLY A 135 11.20 11.71 -2.28
C GLY A 135 11.34 12.39 -0.92
N ARG A 136 12.55 12.40 -0.36
CA ARG A 136 12.84 13.06 0.93
C ARG A 136 12.52 14.55 0.88
N HIS A 137 12.99 15.26 -0.14
CA HIS A 137 12.68 16.68 -0.34
C HIS A 137 11.16 16.93 -0.37
N ASN A 138 10.40 16.10 -1.08
CA ASN A 138 8.95 16.24 -1.18
C ASN A 138 8.24 15.94 0.14
N LEU A 139 8.64 14.87 0.83
CA LEU A 139 8.10 14.47 2.13
C LEU A 139 8.33 15.56 3.19
N ASP A 140 9.53 16.12 3.25
CA ASP A 140 9.86 17.27 4.11
C ASP A 140 8.99 18.48 3.76
N ARG A 141 8.84 18.77 2.46
CA ARG A 141 8.09 19.94 1.98
C ARG A 141 6.61 19.89 2.35
N VAL A 142 6.02 18.70 2.41
CA VAL A 142 4.61 18.50 2.81
C VAL A 142 4.44 18.23 4.31
N GLY A 143 5.52 18.25 5.09
CA GLY A 143 5.49 17.96 6.53
C GLY A 143 5.08 16.52 6.83
N SER A 144 5.47 15.58 5.97
CA SER A 144 5.22 14.16 6.17
C SER A 144 6.05 13.62 7.34
N ALA A 145 5.48 12.72 8.13
CA ALA A 145 6.18 12.01 9.20
C ALA A 145 6.82 10.68 8.74
N VAL A 146 6.95 10.47 7.43
CA VAL A 146 7.60 9.27 6.87
C VAL A 146 9.10 9.35 7.13
N ASP A 147 9.65 8.39 7.88
CA ASP A 147 11.09 8.16 8.01
C ASP A 147 11.59 7.41 6.77
N LEU A 148 12.05 8.17 5.77
CA LEU A 148 12.59 7.66 4.52
C LEU A 148 14.11 7.43 4.61
N ARG A 149 14.55 6.20 4.32
CA ARG A 149 15.95 5.79 4.33
C ARG A 149 16.45 5.42 2.93
N LEU A 150 17.66 5.88 2.60
CA LEU A 150 18.42 5.39 1.45
C LEU A 150 19.05 4.04 1.81
N ALA A 151 18.29 2.96 1.66
CA ALA A 151 18.68 1.64 2.13
C ALA A 151 17.96 0.53 1.37
N ASP A 152 18.48 -0.70 1.44
CA ASP A 152 17.74 -1.87 1.04
C ASP A 152 16.59 -2.12 2.02
N TYR A 153 15.45 -2.62 1.52
CA TYR A 153 14.31 -2.91 2.38
C TYR A 153 14.63 -3.94 3.48
N ARG A 154 15.62 -4.82 3.26
CA ARG A 154 16.10 -5.78 4.28
C ARG A 154 16.76 -5.05 5.44
N ASP A 155 17.59 -4.04 5.16
CA ASP A 155 18.22 -3.22 6.19
C ASP A 155 17.17 -2.41 6.97
N LEU A 156 16.11 -1.94 6.28
CA LEU A 156 14.97 -1.31 6.95
C LEU A 156 14.28 -2.30 7.89
N LEU A 157 13.94 -3.50 7.42
CA LEU A 157 13.27 -4.53 8.21
C LEU A 157 14.05 -4.90 9.49
N ASP A 158 15.38 -4.96 9.41
CA ASP A 158 16.25 -5.27 10.55
C ASP A 158 16.31 -4.13 11.57
N ALA A 159 16.07 -2.89 11.14
CA ALA A 159 16.13 -1.68 11.96
C ALA A 159 14.76 -1.18 12.47
N LEU A 160 13.67 -1.91 12.19
CA LEU A 160 12.33 -1.55 12.66
C LEU A 160 12.22 -1.67 14.19
N PRO A 161 11.37 -0.83 14.85
CA PRO A 161 11.11 -0.90 16.28
C PRO A 161 10.31 -2.16 16.69
N ALA A 162 9.79 -2.17 17.92
CA ALA A 162 8.95 -3.24 18.43
C ALA A 162 7.76 -3.54 17.49
N ARG A 163 7.46 -4.84 17.33
CA ARG A 163 6.50 -5.35 16.33
C ARG A 163 5.12 -5.50 16.94
N SER A 164 4.09 -5.07 16.23
CA SER A 164 2.68 -5.19 16.60
C SER A 164 1.91 -6.00 15.56
N GLU A 165 0.89 -6.75 15.99
CA GLU A 165 -0.02 -7.46 15.06
C GLU A 165 -0.74 -6.52 14.08
N ARG A 166 -0.76 -5.22 14.40
CA ARG A 166 -1.36 -4.15 13.60
C ARG A 166 -0.39 -3.49 12.62
N ASP A 167 0.86 -3.94 12.55
CA ASP A 167 1.81 -3.40 11.57
C ASP A 167 1.32 -3.65 10.15
N VAL A 168 1.49 -2.65 9.28
CA VAL A 168 1.07 -2.69 7.88
C VAL A 168 2.28 -2.57 6.98
N TYR A 169 2.54 -3.59 6.17
CA TYR A 169 3.62 -3.60 5.20
C TYR A 169 3.06 -3.36 3.80
N VAL A 170 3.61 -2.38 3.10
CA VAL A 170 3.33 -2.09 1.68
C VAL A 170 4.43 -2.75 0.85
N VAL A 171 4.00 -3.58 -0.10
CA VAL A 171 4.86 -4.37 -0.99
C VAL A 171 4.58 -3.95 -2.42
N GLU A 172 5.41 -3.06 -2.96
CA GLU A 172 5.34 -2.56 -4.34
C GLU A 172 6.71 -2.73 -5.04
N PRO A 173 7.26 -3.96 -5.15
CA PRO A 173 8.56 -4.15 -5.79
C PRO A 173 8.50 -3.74 -7.26
N SER A 174 9.65 -3.35 -7.82
CA SER A 174 9.73 -3.09 -9.25
C SER A 174 9.27 -4.31 -10.04
N TRP A 175 8.23 -4.14 -10.86
CA TRP A 175 7.74 -5.23 -11.68
C TRP A 175 8.73 -5.59 -12.79
N GLY A 176 9.45 -4.61 -13.36
CA GLY A 176 10.49 -4.82 -14.35
C GLY A 176 10.14 -5.89 -15.41
N PRO A 177 10.98 -6.92 -15.61
CA PRO A 177 10.72 -7.99 -16.58
C PRO A 177 9.60 -8.97 -16.17
N ALA A 178 9.08 -8.86 -14.95
CA ALA A 178 8.00 -9.69 -14.44
C ALA A 178 6.62 -9.28 -15.00
N PHE A 179 6.48 -8.04 -15.49
CA PHE A 179 5.28 -7.57 -16.16
C PHE A 179 5.41 -7.74 -17.67
N THR A 180 4.72 -8.75 -18.20
CA THR A 180 4.73 -9.11 -19.62
C THR A 180 3.37 -8.82 -20.26
N PRO A 181 3.21 -8.94 -21.59
CA PRO A 181 1.89 -8.87 -22.23
C PRO A 181 0.87 -9.87 -21.68
N ASP A 182 1.34 -11.01 -21.15
CA ASP A 182 0.46 -12.02 -20.54
C ASP A 182 0.01 -11.61 -19.13
N GLY A 183 0.75 -10.73 -18.46
CA GLY A 183 0.44 -10.22 -17.13
C GLY A 183 1.67 -10.19 -16.22
N LEU A 184 1.40 -9.94 -14.94
CA LEU A 184 2.41 -9.85 -13.88
C LEU A 184 2.66 -11.23 -13.25
N ASP A 185 3.92 -11.66 -13.21
CA ASP A 185 4.37 -12.83 -12.44
C ASP A 185 5.15 -12.39 -11.19
N LEU A 186 4.51 -12.49 -10.03
CA LEU A 186 5.08 -12.04 -8.75
C LEU A 186 6.30 -12.85 -8.29
N THR A 187 6.52 -14.05 -8.83
CA THR A 187 7.71 -14.85 -8.53
C THR A 187 8.96 -14.35 -9.27
N ARG A 188 8.78 -13.45 -10.24
CA ARG A 188 9.83 -12.92 -11.12
C ARG A 188 10.10 -11.43 -10.92
N THR A 189 9.45 -10.78 -9.96
CA THR A 189 9.81 -9.42 -9.55
C THR A 189 11.23 -9.40 -9.01
N SER A 190 11.84 -8.22 -8.94
CA SER A 190 13.19 -8.07 -8.38
C SER A 190 13.14 -7.13 -7.18
N PRO A 191 13.17 -7.64 -5.94
CA PRO A 191 13.23 -9.06 -5.56
C PRO A 191 11.88 -9.79 -5.73
N PRO A 192 11.86 -11.14 -5.77
CA PRO A 192 10.63 -11.92 -5.85
C PRO A 192 9.71 -11.69 -4.65
N VAL A 193 8.40 -11.59 -4.87
CA VAL A 193 7.42 -11.39 -3.77
C VAL A 193 7.49 -12.48 -2.70
N PRO A 194 7.60 -13.79 -3.01
CA PRO A 194 7.78 -14.81 -1.97
C PRO A 194 8.97 -14.56 -1.05
N GLU A 195 10.08 -14.05 -1.59
CA GLU A 195 11.27 -13.70 -0.81
C GLU A 195 10.98 -12.53 0.13
N ILE A 196 10.34 -11.47 -0.38
CA ILE A 196 9.95 -10.29 0.42
C ILE A 196 9.08 -10.72 1.60
N LEU A 197 8.06 -11.55 1.36
CA LEU A 197 7.16 -12.05 2.40
C LEU A 197 7.89 -12.92 3.44
N GLY A 198 8.82 -13.78 3.00
CA GLY A 198 9.68 -14.53 3.89
C GLY A 198 10.57 -13.63 4.76
N ASN A 199 11.09 -12.54 4.19
CA ASN A 199 11.88 -11.54 4.92
C ASN A 199 11.03 -10.81 5.96
N ILE A 200 9.80 -10.38 5.63
CA ILE A 200 8.86 -9.80 6.60
C ILE A 200 8.57 -10.79 7.74
N GLN A 201 8.29 -12.07 7.45
CA GLN A 201 8.01 -13.05 8.51
C GLN A 201 9.22 -13.27 9.43
N ARG A 202 10.43 -13.39 8.86
CA ARG A 202 11.67 -13.58 9.62
C ARG A 202 11.98 -12.37 10.49
N SER A 203 11.94 -11.18 9.90
CA SER A 203 12.15 -9.91 10.61
C SER A 203 11.03 -9.58 11.58
N ARG A 204 10.00 -10.42 11.71
CA ARG A 204 8.94 -10.28 12.71
C ARG A 204 8.91 -11.39 13.74
N GLY A 205 9.76 -12.42 13.62
CA GLY A 205 9.63 -13.62 14.45
C GLY A 205 8.26 -14.29 14.29
N ARG A 206 7.66 -14.16 13.09
CA ARG A 206 6.32 -14.64 12.74
C ARG A 206 5.14 -14.00 13.49
N VAL A 207 5.34 -12.87 14.19
CA VAL A 207 4.21 -12.07 14.70
C VAL A 207 3.33 -11.66 13.50
N PRO A 208 2.01 -11.90 13.55
CA PRO A 208 1.12 -11.56 12.44
C PRO A 208 1.22 -10.09 12.02
N CYS A 209 0.88 -9.80 10.76
CA CYS A 209 0.78 -8.42 10.27
C CYS A 209 -0.14 -8.33 9.06
N LEU A 210 -0.50 -7.09 8.70
CA LEU A 210 -1.17 -6.81 7.44
C LEU A 210 -0.12 -6.56 6.36
N VAL A 211 -0.35 -7.13 5.18
CA VAL A 211 0.40 -6.86 3.97
C VAL A 211 -0.54 -6.32 2.92
N VAL A 212 -0.17 -5.20 2.32
CA VAL A 212 -0.79 -4.62 1.14
C VAL A 212 0.17 -4.85 -0.03
N ILE A 213 -0.30 -5.49 -1.09
CA ILE A 213 0.47 -5.66 -2.33
C ILE A 213 -0.27 -5.01 -3.50
N GLU A 214 0.45 -4.18 -4.26
CA GLU A 214 -0.01 -3.72 -5.57
C GLU A 214 0.32 -4.76 -6.64
N THR A 215 -0.66 -5.04 -7.49
CA THR A 215 -0.52 -5.93 -8.64
C THR A 215 -1.17 -5.31 -9.87
N SER A 216 -0.84 -5.83 -11.05
CA SER A 216 -1.62 -5.52 -12.25
C SER A 216 -2.98 -6.24 -12.24
N ALA A 217 -3.94 -5.77 -13.03
CA ALA A 217 -5.24 -6.43 -13.20
C ALA A 217 -5.16 -7.91 -13.63
N ARG A 218 -4.03 -8.33 -14.23
CA ARG A 218 -3.79 -9.72 -14.65
C ARG A 218 -2.51 -10.25 -14.01
N VAL A 219 -2.67 -11.04 -12.97
CA VAL A 219 -1.58 -11.85 -12.41
C VAL A 219 -1.60 -13.24 -13.05
N VAL A 220 -0.44 -13.72 -13.50
CA VAL A 220 -0.31 -14.99 -14.24
C VAL A 220 0.24 -16.12 -13.39
N HIS A 221 0.17 -17.34 -13.91
CA HIS A 221 0.77 -18.56 -13.34
C HIS A 221 0.35 -18.87 -11.88
N GLY A 222 -0.75 -18.27 -11.40
CA GLY A 222 -1.12 -18.38 -9.99
C GLY A 222 -0.09 -17.77 -9.04
N SER A 223 0.77 -16.85 -9.51
CA SER A 223 1.89 -16.32 -8.72
C SER A 223 1.42 -15.57 -7.47
N LEU A 224 0.25 -14.92 -7.49
CA LEU A 224 -0.34 -14.30 -6.30
C LEU A 224 -0.82 -15.34 -5.29
N ALA A 225 -1.54 -16.36 -5.72
CA ALA A 225 -2.05 -17.40 -4.83
C ALA A 225 -0.91 -18.19 -4.17
N SER A 226 0.12 -18.53 -4.94
CA SER A 226 1.31 -19.24 -4.43
C SER A 226 2.17 -18.38 -3.51
N SER A 227 2.39 -17.09 -3.83
CA SER A 227 3.16 -16.20 -2.95
C SER A 227 2.51 -16.01 -1.58
N PHE A 228 1.18 -16.10 -1.50
CA PHE A 228 0.40 -15.87 -0.28
C PHE A 228 -0.30 -17.13 0.23
N GLU A 229 0.24 -18.33 -0.05
CA GLU A 229 -0.41 -19.60 0.32
C GLU A 229 -0.66 -19.71 1.84
N ASP A 230 0.27 -19.23 2.65
CA ASP A 230 0.19 -19.23 4.12
C ASP A 230 -0.44 -17.97 4.72
N ALA A 231 -1.05 -17.11 3.89
CA ALA A 231 -1.69 -15.88 4.33
C ALA A 231 -3.22 -15.98 4.21
N VAL A 232 -3.92 -15.16 5.00
CA VAL A 232 -5.38 -15.00 4.92
C VAL A 232 -5.69 -13.78 4.06
N HIS A 233 -6.31 -13.99 2.89
CA HIS A 233 -6.79 -12.88 2.06
C HIS A 233 -7.98 -12.19 2.72
N LEU A 234 -7.88 -10.88 2.94
CA LEU A 234 -8.91 -10.09 3.61
C LEU A 234 -9.78 -9.32 2.61
N ARG A 235 -9.15 -8.69 1.62
CA ARG A 235 -9.85 -7.79 0.68
C ARG A 235 -9.03 -7.58 -0.58
N THR A 236 -9.70 -7.43 -1.71
CA THR A 236 -9.12 -6.87 -2.94
C THR A 236 -9.79 -5.54 -3.23
N LEU A 237 -8.99 -4.51 -3.52
CA LEU A 237 -9.46 -3.24 -4.05
C LEU A 237 -9.05 -3.14 -5.51
N ALA A 238 -9.99 -2.71 -6.35
CA ALA A 238 -9.74 -2.38 -7.74
C ALA A 238 -10.21 -0.94 -7.97
N PRO A 239 -9.35 0.07 -7.66
CA PRO A 239 -9.69 1.45 -7.94
C PRO A 239 -10.05 1.64 -9.40
N GLU A 240 -10.90 2.63 -9.66
CA GLU A 240 -11.25 2.96 -11.04
C GLU A 240 -9.97 3.33 -11.80
N PRO A 241 -9.66 2.64 -12.92
CA PRO A 241 -8.44 2.90 -13.62
C PRO A 241 -8.48 4.30 -14.23
N PHE A 242 -7.34 4.98 -14.16
CA PHE A 242 -7.17 6.30 -14.73
C PHE A 242 -7.44 6.29 -16.25
N PRO A 243 -8.45 7.02 -16.76
CA PRO A 243 -8.61 7.19 -18.20
C PRO A 243 -7.41 7.97 -18.78
N PRO A 244 -7.04 7.77 -20.05
CA PRO A 244 -7.62 6.85 -21.04
C PRO A 244 -7.06 5.42 -20.98
N HIS A 245 -6.10 5.13 -20.07
CA HIS A 245 -5.38 3.86 -19.99
C HIS A 245 -5.92 2.95 -18.89
N ARG A 246 -6.74 1.98 -19.28
CA ARG A 246 -7.45 1.06 -18.38
C ARG A 246 -6.61 -0.07 -17.78
N ALA A 247 -5.29 0.05 -17.76
CA ALA A 247 -4.48 -0.92 -17.03
C ALA A 247 -4.64 -0.63 -15.53
N GLY A 248 -5.65 -1.25 -14.92
CA GLY A 248 -5.95 -1.05 -13.51
C GLY A 248 -4.94 -1.77 -12.63
N SER A 249 -4.41 -1.06 -11.64
CA SER A 249 -3.79 -1.69 -10.49
C SER A 249 -4.87 -2.35 -9.61
N ARG A 250 -4.48 -3.41 -8.92
CA ARG A 250 -5.27 -4.02 -7.85
C ARG A 250 -4.44 -4.05 -6.59
N PHE A 251 -5.07 -3.75 -5.47
CA PHE A 251 -4.45 -3.82 -4.16
C PHE A 251 -5.05 -4.99 -3.41
N HIS A 252 -4.22 -5.94 -3.01
CA HIS A 252 -4.66 -7.09 -2.24
C HIS A 252 -4.16 -6.95 -0.81
N LEU A 253 -5.08 -7.13 0.14
CA LEU A 253 -4.81 -7.03 1.56
C LEU A 253 -4.82 -8.44 2.15
N TYR A 254 -3.70 -8.84 2.73
CA TYR A 254 -3.49 -10.15 3.33
C TYR A 254 -3.07 -10.02 4.77
N ARG A 255 -3.52 -10.94 5.61
CA ARG A 255 -2.93 -11.16 6.92
C ARG A 255 -1.89 -12.25 6.85
N LEU A 256 -0.65 -11.91 7.15
CA LEU A 256 0.50 -12.80 7.13
C LEU A 256 0.75 -13.35 8.54
N GLY A 257 1.13 -14.62 8.66
CA GLY A 257 1.48 -15.24 9.95
C GLY A 257 0.29 -15.74 10.79
N GLU A 258 -0.94 -15.54 10.34
CA GLU A 258 -2.10 -16.22 10.94
C GLU A 258 -2.21 -17.66 10.43
N CYS A 259 -2.13 -18.62 11.36
CA CYS A 259 -2.46 -20.00 11.04
C CYS A 259 -3.95 -20.11 10.71
N ARG A 260 -4.30 -20.67 9.54
CA ARG A 260 -5.69 -20.79 9.05
C ARG A 260 -6.64 -21.45 10.07
N ASP A 261 -6.13 -22.33 10.93
CA ASP A 261 -6.89 -22.99 11.99
C ASP A 261 -7.36 -22.05 13.11
N ARG A 262 -6.63 -20.97 13.41
CA ARG A 262 -7.06 -19.95 14.38
C ARG A 262 -8.17 -19.08 13.81
N ALA A 263 -8.09 -18.71 12.53
CA ALA A 263 -9.12 -17.93 11.85
C ALA A 263 -10.45 -18.70 11.79
N ALA A 264 -10.42 -20.00 11.48
CA ALA A 264 -11.60 -20.87 11.49
C ALA A 264 -12.24 -20.96 12.89
N ARG A 265 -11.43 -21.07 13.96
CA ARG A 265 -11.93 -21.14 15.34
C ARG A 265 -12.53 -19.83 15.86
N ALA A 266 -12.02 -18.68 15.42
CA ALA A 266 -12.58 -17.37 15.78
C ALA A 266 -13.98 -17.14 15.15
N VAL A 267 -14.22 -17.70 13.97
CA VAL A 267 -15.53 -17.65 13.29
C VAL A 267 -16.53 -18.60 13.95
N THR A 268 -16.10 -19.82 14.34
CA THR A 268 -16.99 -20.79 15.00
C THR A 268 -17.26 -20.49 16.48
N GLY A 269 -16.39 -19.74 17.15
CA GLY A 269 -16.52 -19.39 18.58
C GLY A 269 -17.57 -18.32 18.91
N ARG A 270 -18.21 -17.69 17.91
CA ARG A 270 -19.29 -16.70 18.12
C ARG A 270 -20.67 -17.31 18.37
N GLY A 271 -20.80 -18.64 18.36
CA GLY A 271 -22.08 -19.33 18.44
C GLY A 271 -22.24 -20.25 19.64
N GLU A 272 -22.01 -19.81 20.88
CA GLU A 272 -22.58 -20.48 22.07
C GLU A 272 -22.47 -19.59 23.33
N ARG A 273 -23.28 -18.53 23.39
CA ARG A 273 -23.62 -17.93 24.70
C ARG A 273 -24.58 -18.90 25.39
N ARG A 274 -24.06 -19.68 26.33
CA ARG A 274 -24.90 -20.43 27.29
C ARG A 274 -25.85 -19.45 27.99
N PRO A 275 -27.16 -19.73 28.06
CA PRO A 275 -28.10 -18.87 28.76
C PRO A 275 -27.76 -18.85 30.26
N ALA A 276 -27.76 -17.65 30.83
CA ALA A 276 -27.50 -17.42 32.25
C ALA A 276 -28.59 -18.10 33.09
N THR A 277 -28.18 -18.99 33.98
CA THR A 277 -29.04 -19.63 34.98
C THR A 277 -29.61 -18.56 35.92
N PRO A 278 -30.94 -18.49 36.13
CA PRO A 278 -31.53 -17.48 37.00
C PRO A 278 -31.14 -17.74 38.46
N ARG A 279 -30.57 -16.71 39.12
CA ARG A 279 -30.31 -16.71 40.56
C ARG A 279 -31.63 -16.78 41.32
N ARG A 280 -31.82 -17.84 42.10
CA ARG A 280 -32.91 -17.94 43.09
C ARG A 280 -32.71 -16.90 44.19
N SER A 281 -33.69 -16.03 44.34
CA SER A 281 -33.89 -15.15 45.49
C SER A 281 -34.10 -15.99 46.75
N VAL A 282 -33.32 -15.74 47.80
CA VAL A 282 -33.53 -16.33 49.13
C VAL A 282 -34.22 -15.27 49.98
N ALA A 283 -35.42 -15.59 50.44
CA ALA A 283 -36.22 -14.75 51.32
C ALA A 283 -35.57 -14.64 52.71
N SER A 284 -35.44 -13.41 53.19
CA SER A 284 -35.06 -13.05 54.55
C SER A 284 -36.24 -13.27 55.50
N VAL A 285 -36.11 -14.21 56.43
CA VAL A 285 -37.04 -14.39 57.56
C VAL A 285 -36.59 -13.50 58.71
N ALA A 286 -37.44 -12.55 59.09
CA ALA A 286 -37.31 -11.74 60.28
C ALA A 286 -37.49 -12.60 61.56
N ARG A 287 -36.67 -12.35 62.58
CA ARG A 287 -36.91 -12.80 63.96
C ARG A 287 -37.22 -11.59 64.84
N PRO A 288 -38.20 -11.66 65.75
CA PRO A 288 -38.51 -10.58 66.68
C PRO A 288 -37.73 -10.74 67.99
N ARG A 289 -37.27 -9.63 68.55
CA ARG A 289 -37.30 -9.29 69.98
C ARG A 289 -37.45 -7.78 70.12
#